data_AF-A0A2X3KHH8-F1
#
_entry.id   AF-A0A2X3KHH8-F1
#
_cell.length_a   1.000
_cell.length_b   1.000
_cell.length_c   1.000
_cell.angle_alpha   90.00
_cell.angle_beta   90.00
_cell.angle_gamma   90.00
#
_symmetry.space_group_name_H-M   'P 1'
#
loop_
_entity.id
_entity.type
_entity.pdbx_description
1 polymer ?
#
loop_
_entity_poly.entity_id
_entity_poly.type
_entity_poly.pdbx_seq_one_letter_code
_entity_poly.pdbx_strand_id
1 'polypeptide(L)'
;MLNVKEMKLSGQHNYTNALAALALADAAGLPRASSLKALTTFTGLPHRFEVVLEHNGVRWINDSKATNVGSTEAALNGLQVDGTLHLLLAAMVNRRTSVHWRAI
;
A
#
# COMPACT_ATOMS: atom_id res chain seq x y z
N MET A 1 11.07 4.37 -21.08
CA MET A 1 10.45 3.14 -20.52
C MET A 1 10.64 3.17 -19.01
N LEU A 2 9.68 2.69 -18.20
CA LEU A 2 9.85 2.60 -16.74
C LEU A 2 10.41 1.21 -16.39
N ASN A 3 11.58 1.16 -15.74
CA ASN A 3 12.15 -0.07 -15.22
C ASN A 3 11.65 -0.28 -13.78
N VAL A 4 10.69 -1.19 -13.58
CA VAL A 4 10.12 -1.47 -12.26
C VAL A 4 11.13 -2.00 -11.24
N LYS A 5 12.27 -2.55 -11.68
CA LYS A 5 13.35 -3.01 -10.79
C LYS A 5 14.11 -1.87 -10.12
N GLU A 6 14.01 -0.65 -10.65
CA GLU A 6 14.63 0.56 -10.07
C GLU A 6 13.71 1.25 -9.07
N MET A 7 12.44 0.83 -8.96
CA MET A 7 11.52 1.35 -7.97
C MET A 7 11.77 0.69 -6.62
N LYS A 8 11.68 1.49 -5.55
CA LYS A 8 11.71 0.97 -4.18
C LYS A 8 10.39 0.33 -3.78
N LEU A 9 9.29 0.76 -4.38
CA LEU A 9 7.98 0.15 -4.19
C LEU A 9 7.85 -1.12 -5.02
N SER A 10 7.42 -2.20 -4.37
CA SER A 10 7.14 -3.49 -4.98
C SER A 10 5.63 -3.77 -5.03
N GLY A 11 5.23 -4.71 -5.89
CA GLY A 11 3.85 -5.15 -6.02
C GLY A 11 3.08 -4.53 -7.20
N GLN A 12 2.21 -5.33 -7.81
CA GLN A 12 1.51 -4.98 -9.05
C GLN A 12 0.70 -3.68 -8.96
N HIS A 13 0.01 -3.45 -7.84
CA HIS A 13 -0.78 -2.24 -7.63
C HIS A 13 0.11 -0.98 -7.61
N ASN A 14 1.32 -1.06 -7.05
CA ASN A 14 2.27 0.05 -7.05
C ASN A 14 2.82 0.34 -8.44
N TYR A 15 3.01 -0.69 -9.27
CA TYR A 15 3.39 -0.48 -10.68
C TYR A 15 2.27 0.20 -11.47
N THR A 16 1.02 -0.20 -11.27
CA THR A 16 -0.14 0.48 -11.88
C THR A 16 -0.24 1.94 -11.42
N ASN A 17 -0.04 2.21 -10.12
CA ASN A 17 -0.01 3.58 -9.58
C ASN A 17 1.13 4.41 -10.18
N ALA A 18 2.31 3.82 -10.36
CA ALA A 18 3.45 4.50 -10.98
C ALA A 18 3.20 4.82 -12.45
N LEU A 19 2.57 3.91 -13.20
CA LEU A 19 2.15 4.16 -14.59
C LEU A 19 1.10 5.27 -14.69
N ALA A 20 0.11 5.26 -13.80
CA ALA A 20 -0.90 6.32 -13.73
C ALA A 20 -0.27 7.69 -13.40
N ALA A 21 0.63 7.73 -12.41
CA ALA A 21 1.36 8.95 -12.05
C ALA A 21 2.24 9.45 -13.21
N LEU A 22 2.91 8.55 -13.94
CA LEU A 22 3.73 8.91 -15.09
C LEU A 22 2.88 9.47 -16.24
N ALA A 23 1.74 8.86 -16.54
CA ALA A 23 0.82 9.33 -17.57
C ALA A 23 0.24 10.72 -17.25
N LEU A 24 -0.09 10.97 -15.98
CA LEU A 24 -0.52 12.29 -15.51
C LEU A 24 0.62 13.33 -15.62
N ALA A 25 1.84 12.95 -15.25
CA ALA A 25 3.01 13.83 -15.36
C ALA A 25 3.30 14.21 -16.82
N ASP A 26 3.15 13.26 -17.74
CA ASP A 26 3.28 13.49 -19.19
C ASP A 26 2.22 14.46 -19.70
N ALA A 27 0.95 14.25 -19.31
CA ALA A 27 -0.16 15.13 -19.69
C ALA A 27 -0.01 16.55 -19.12
N ALA A 28 0.65 16.69 -17.96
CA ALA A 28 0.98 17.97 -17.35
C ALA A 28 2.24 18.64 -17.95
N GLY A 29 2.91 18.01 -18.93
CA GLY A 29 4.10 18.55 -19.57
C GLY A 29 5.38 18.47 -18.72
N LEU A 30 5.41 17.61 -17.69
CA LEU A 30 6.60 17.44 -16.85
C LEU A 30 7.69 16.65 -17.61
N PRO A 31 8.98 17.01 -17.45
CA PRO A 31 10.06 16.29 -18.10
C PRO A 31 10.10 14.81 -17.68
N ARG A 32 10.08 13.91 -18.65
CA ARG A 32 10.07 12.45 -18.41
C ARG A 32 11.19 11.98 -17.49
N ALA A 33 12.39 12.52 -17.66
CA ALA A 33 13.56 12.15 -16.85
C ALA A 33 13.35 12.48 -15.36
N SER A 34 12.75 13.63 -15.06
CA SER A 34 12.44 14.05 -13.69
C SER A 34 11.36 13.15 -13.06
N SER A 35 10.32 12.83 -13.82
CA SER A 35 9.24 11.93 -13.36
C SER A 35 9.76 10.52 -13.06
N LEU A 36 10.64 9.98 -13.92
CA LEU A 36 11.27 8.68 -13.69
C LEU A 36 12.15 8.70 -12.44
N LYS A 37 12.97 9.75 -12.24
CA LYS A 37 13.78 9.91 -11.03
C LYS A 37 12.93 10.01 -9.76
N ALA A 38 11.77 10.69 -9.83
CA ALA A 38 10.85 10.74 -8.70
C ALA A 38 10.30 9.35 -8.36
N LEU A 39 9.93 8.54 -9.35
CA LEU A 39 9.42 7.18 -9.15
C LEU A 39 10.47 6.22 -8.57
N THR A 40 11.76 6.36 -8.92
CA THR A 40 12.83 5.50 -8.37
C THR A 40 13.30 5.94 -6.98
N THR A 41 13.09 7.20 -6.61
CA THR A 41 13.48 7.73 -5.29
C THR A 41 12.38 7.60 -4.24
N PHE A 42 11.11 7.55 -4.65
CA PHE A 42 9.94 7.44 -3.76
C PHE A 42 9.93 6.14 -2.97
N THR A 43 9.88 6.25 -1.63
CA THR A 43 9.93 5.12 -0.68
C THR A 43 8.56 4.68 -0.18
N GLY A 44 7.48 5.31 -0.63
CA GLY A 44 6.13 5.07 -0.12
C GLY A 44 5.66 6.16 0.83
N LEU A 45 4.52 5.91 1.46
CA LEU A 45 3.89 6.82 2.41
C LEU A 45 3.87 6.18 3.79
N PRO A 46 3.99 6.97 4.87
CA PRO A 46 3.65 6.49 6.20
C PRO A 46 2.24 5.89 6.22
N HIS A 47 2.06 4.84 7.01
CA HIS A 47 0.80 4.10 7.17
C HIS A 47 0.29 3.34 5.94
N ARG A 48 1.14 3.13 4.92
CA ARG A 48 0.85 2.24 3.78
C ARG A 48 1.78 1.05 3.79
N PHE A 49 1.28 -0.08 4.28
CA PHE A 49 2.03 -1.34 4.42
C PHE A 49 3.42 -1.16 5.06
N GLU A 50 3.48 -0.32 6.08
CA GLU A 50 4.71 0.12 6.73
C GLU A 50 5.11 -0.85 7.85
N VAL A 51 6.31 -1.43 7.81
CA VAL A 51 6.82 -2.22 8.94
C VAL A 51 7.20 -1.26 10.05
N VAL A 52 6.44 -1.27 11.15
CA VAL A 52 6.65 -0.39 12.32
C VAL A 52 7.48 -1.04 13.41
N LEU A 53 7.52 -2.38 13.45
CA LEU A 53 8.33 -3.15 14.39
C LEU A 53 8.63 -4.53 13.82
N GLU A 54 9.86 -4.99 13.99
CA GLU A 54 10.23 -6.39 13.80
C GLU A 54 10.93 -6.87 15.07
N HIS A 55 10.33 -7.83 15.77
CA HIS A 55 10.84 -8.31 17.04
C HIS A 55 10.43 -9.77 17.28
N ASN A 56 11.38 -10.59 17.76
CA ASN A 56 11.19 -12.03 18.02
C ASN A 56 10.58 -12.79 16.83
N GLY A 57 10.99 -12.46 15.61
CA GLY A 57 10.48 -13.10 14.39
C GLY A 57 9.06 -12.65 13.98
N VAL A 58 8.47 -11.67 14.66
CA VAL A 58 7.15 -11.12 14.33
C VAL A 58 7.31 -9.74 13.68
N ARG A 59 6.72 -9.57 12.50
CA ARG A 59 6.62 -8.28 11.80
C ARG A 59 5.28 -7.63 12.10
N TRP A 60 5.31 -6.38 12.56
CA TRP A 60 4.15 -5.54 12.80
C TRP A 60 4.03 -4.53 11.66
N ILE A 61 2.93 -4.61 10.91
CA ILE A 61 2.70 -3.80 9.72
C ILE A 61 1.57 -2.81 10.00
N ASN A 62 1.84 -1.52 9.83
CA ASN A 62 0.85 -0.46 9.86
C ASN A 62 0.33 -0.19 8.43
N ASP A 63 -0.90 -0.61 8.18
CA ASP A 63 -1.63 -0.31 6.95
C ASP A 63 -2.96 0.42 7.23
N SER A 64 -2.95 1.32 8.22
CA SER A 64 -4.15 2.05 8.65
C SER A 64 -4.78 2.94 7.57
N LYS A 65 -4.09 3.20 6.45
CA LYS A 65 -4.66 3.86 5.27
C LYS A 65 -5.39 2.94 4.30
N ALA A 66 -5.47 1.63 4.57
CA ALA A 66 -6.35 0.71 3.85
C ALA A 66 -7.82 0.91 4.26
N THR A 67 -8.37 2.09 3.95
CA THR A 67 -9.73 2.51 4.34
C THR A 67 -10.82 2.03 3.38
N ASN A 68 -10.47 1.21 2.39
CA ASN A 68 -11.39 0.60 1.43
C ASN A 68 -10.98 -0.84 1.14
N VAL A 69 -11.94 -1.66 0.72
CA VAL A 69 -11.77 -3.10 0.47
C VAL A 69 -10.62 -3.37 -0.50
N GLY A 70 -10.53 -2.63 -1.61
CA GLY A 70 -9.49 -2.83 -2.61
C GLY A 70 -8.07 -2.57 -2.09
N SER A 71 -7.91 -1.68 -1.10
CA SER A 71 -6.60 -1.42 -0.49
C SER A 71 -6.17 -2.58 0.41
N THR A 72 -7.10 -3.11 1.21
CA THR A 72 -6.83 -4.31 2.02
C THR A 72 -6.58 -5.54 1.14
N GLU A 73 -7.33 -5.71 0.06
CA GLU A 73 -7.11 -6.80 -0.90
C GLU A 73 -5.72 -6.72 -1.54
N ALA A 74 -5.30 -5.54 -1.97
CA ALA A 74 -3.97 -5.32 -2.54
C ALA A 74 -2.85 -5.63 -1.53
N ALA A 75 -3.05 -5.29 -0.25
CA ALA A 75 -2.13 -5.60 0.84
C ALA A 75 -2.02 -7.11 1.09
N LEU A 76 -3.16 -7.83 1.13
CA LEU A 76 -3.19 -9.27 1.37
C LEU A 76 -2.64 -10.08 0.19
N ASN A 77 -2.94 -9.70 -1.05
CA ASN A 77 -2.46 -10.41 -2.24
C ASN A 77 -0.94 -10.34 -2.41
N GLY A 78 -0.28 -9.31 -1.86
CA GLY A 78 1.17 -9.16 -1.88
C GLY A 78 1.89 -9.78 -0.68
N LEU A 79 1.15 -10.29 0.31
CA LEU A 79 1.72 -10.69 1.60
C LEU A 79 2.11 -12.18 1.61
N GLN A 80 3.37 -12.45 1.92
CA GLN A 80 3.84 -13.78 2.32
C GLN A 80 4.06 -13.79 3.84
N VAL A 81 3.46 -14.78 4.50
CA VAL A 81 3.56 -15.00 5.95
C VAL A 81 4.04 -16.41 6.20
N ASP A 82 5.16 -16.54 6.89
CA ASP A 82 5.58 -17.80 7.49
C ASP A 82 4.84 -17.94 8.82
N GLY A 83 3.77 -18.75 8.85
CA GLY A 83 2.92 -18.97 10.02
C GLY A 83 1.56 -18.27 9.94
N THR A 84 1.11 -17.69 11.05
CA THR A 84 -0.25 -17.15 11.20
C THR A 84 -0.30 -15.65 10.94
N LEU A 85 -1.21 -15.21 10.08
CA LEU A 85 -1.54 -13.80 9.90
C LEU A 85 -2.59 -13.36 10.94
N HIS A 86 -2.22 -12.42 11.81
CA HIS A 86 -3.16 -11.73 12.68
C HIS A 86 -3.56 -10.39 12.05
N LEU A 87 -4.78 -10.33 11.50
CA LEU A 87 -5.28 -9.16 10.78
C LEU A 87 -6.27 -8.35 11.65
N LEU A 88 -5.97 -7.07 11.86
CA LEU A 88 -6.87 -6.14 12.56
C LEU A 88 -7.74 -5.41 11.51
N LEU A 89 -9.03 -5.71 11.48
CA LEU A 89 -9.99 -5.05 10.60
C LEU A 89 -10.89 -4.10 11.38
N ALA A 90 -10.95 -2.85 10.94
CA ALA A 90 -11.92 -1.87 11.42
C ALA A 90 -12.52 -1.15 10.21
N ALA A 91 -13.84 -0.97 10.22
CA ALA A 91 -14.57 -0.24 9.19
C ALA A 91 -15.30 0.94 9.82
N MET A 92 -15.41 2.05 9.08
CA MET A 92 -16.27 3.15 9.46
C MET A 92 -17.72 2.69 9.33
N VAL A 93 -18.36 2.37 10.45
CA VAL A 93 -19.80 2.08 10.48
C VAL A 93 -20.54 3.40 10.36
N ASN A 94 -21.37 3.53 9.32
CA ASN A 94 -22.34 4.62 9.25
C ASN A 94 -23.27 4.49 10.47
N ARG A 95 -23.39 5.53 11.31
CA ARG A 95 -24.13 5.48 12.60
C ARG A 95 -25.62 5.10 12.51
N ARG A 96 -26.14 4.79 11.31
CA ARG A 96 -27.49 4.26 11.09
C ARG A 96 -27.59 2.73 11.14
N THR A 97 -26.47 1.99 11.15
CA THR A 97 -26.49 0.53 11.29
C THR A 97 -25.89 0.11 12.62
N SER A 98 -26.72 -0.48 13.49
CA SER A 98 -26.30 -1.09 14.74
C SER A 98 -25.56 -2.40 14.47
N VAL A 99 -24.24 -2.34 14.34
CA VAL A 99 -23.40 -3.54 14.25
C VAL A 99 -23.00 -3.97 15.66
N HIS A 100 -23.48 -5.13 16.11
CA HIS A 100 -23.07 -5.75 17.36
C HIS A 100 -21.82 -6.59 17.10
N TRP A 101 -20.68 -6.18 17.63
CA TRP A 101 -19.46 -6.98 17.62
C TRP A 101 -19.35 -7.78 18.92
N ARG A 102 -19.19 -9.10 18.82
CA ARG A 102 -18.59 -9.92 19.90
C ARG A 102 -17.13 -10.13 19.53
N ALA A 103 -16.22 -9.55 20.33
CA ALA A 103 -14.82 -9.96 20.32
C ALA A 103 -14.72 -11.37 20.91
N ILE A 104 -13.86 -12.20 20.32
CA ILE A 104 -13.42 -13.50 20.86
C ILE A 104 -12.41 -13.25 21.96
#